data_AF-A0A6F9C206-F1
#
_entry.id   AF-A0A6F9C206-F1
#
_cell.length_a   1.000
_cell.length_b   1.000
_cell.length_c   1.000
_cell.angle_alpha   90.00
_cell.angle_beta   90.00
_cell.angle_gamma   90.00
#
_symmetry.space_group_name_H-M   'P 1'
#
loop_
_entity.id
_entity.type
_entity.pdbx_description
1 polymer ?
#
loop_
_entity_poly.entity_id
_entity_poly.type
_entity_poly.pdbx_seq_one_letter_code
_entity_poly.pdbx_strand_id
1 'polypeptide(L)'
;MGLENGIDKGVDEADIIKALKGHIKEVSAIPADKLPMINANKNDEKNDVFKKMRAIRLAASYIGIPQMVILTKVDVACPLVRKDLRKVYLRKYIKIKMEQCSNELGVPVGCIMPV
;
A
#
# COMPACT_ATOMS: atom_id res chain seq x y z
N MET A 1 -6.92 42.21 12.71
CA MET A 1 -6.35 40.87 12.52
C MET A 1 -5.15 40.78 13.45
N GLY A 2 -5.32 40.09 14.58
CA GLY A 2 -4.49 40.25 15.78
C GLY A 2 -3.03 39.82 15.57
N LEU A 3 -2.11 40.77 15.72
CA LEU A 3 -0.74 40.48 16.12
C LEU A 3 -0.75 40.33 17.64
N GLU A 4 -0.81 39.10 18.09
CA GLU A 4 -0.68 38.82 19.50
C GLU A 4 0.80 38.49 19.76
N ASN A 5 1.47 39.19 20.69
CA ASN A 5 2.85 38.89 21.05
C ASN A 5 2.87 37.82 22.15
N GLY A 6 3.56 36.70 21.94
CA GLY A 6 3.67 35.60 22.89
C GLY A 6 4.73 34.60 22.42
N ILE A 7 5.49 34.04 23.37
CA ILE A 7 6.71 33.25 23.10
C ILE A 7 6.41 31.92 22.37
N ASP A 8 5.14 31.48 22.35
CA ASP A 8 4.65 30.26 21.67
C ASP A 8 3.83 30.55 20.40
N LYS A 9 4.13 31.62 19.66
CA LYS A 9 3.39 32.01 18.45
C LYS A 9 4.15 31.68 17.18
N GLY A 10 4.21 30.38 16.91
CA GLY A 10 4.64 29.82 15.64
C GLY A 10 3.79 28.60 15.29
N VAL A 11 3.95 28.06 14.08
CA VAL A 11 3.44 26.72 13.79
C VAL A 11 4.24 25.75 14.64
N ASP A 12 3.57 25.04 15.54
CA ASP A 12 4.22 24.05 16.40
C ASP A 12 4.82 22.94 15.53
N GLU A 13 6.04 22.53 15.85
CA GLU A 13 6.75 21.50 15.08
C GLU A 13 5.93 20.20 15.05
N ALA A 14 5.22 19.86 16.14
CA ALA A 14 4.35 18.71 16.18
C ALA A 14 3.14 18.87 15.26
N ASP A 15 2.62 20.09 15.06
CA ASP A 15 1.54 20.38 14.11
C ASP A 15 2.00 20.28 12.65
N ILE A 16 3.21 20.75 12.31
CA ILE A 16 3.81 20.55 10.98
C ILE A 16 3.99 19.05 10.71
N ILE A 17 4.54 18.33 11.68
CA ILE A 17 4.76 16.89 11.61
C ILE A 17 3.40 16.16 11.48
N LYS A 18 2.36 16.56 12.22
CA LYS A 18 1.00 16.00 12.09
C LYS A 18 0.41 16.27 10.71
N ALA A 19 0.59 17.48 10.18
CA ALA A 19 0.10 17.85 8.86
C ALA A 19 0.77 17.02 7.76
N LEU A 20 2.09 16.83 7.83
CA LEU A 20 2.86 15.99 6.91
C LEU A 20 2.51 14.50 7.04
N LYS A 21 2.39 13.98 8.28
CA LYS A 21 1.95 12.59 8.55
C LYS A 21 0.51 12.34 8.06
N GLY A 22 -0.37 13.33 8.16
CA GLY A 22 -1.77 13.21 7.75
C GLY A 22 -2.02 13.33 6.24
N HIS A 23 -1.24 14.15 5.53
CA HIS A 23 -1.47 14.43 4.10
C HIS A 23 -0.67 13.53 3.16
N ILE A 24 0.46 12.99 3.60
CA ILE A 24 1.32 12.16 2.74
C ILE A 24 0.95 10.70 2.96
N LYS A 25 0.21 10.13 2.00
CA LYS A 25 0.03 8.68 1.92
C LYS A 25 1.17 8.09 1.10
N GLU A 26 1.89 7.14 1.67
CA GLU A 26 2.84 6.36 0.89
C GLU A 26 2.06 5.36 0.02
N VAL A 27 2.23 5.44 -1.30
CA VAL A 27 1.55 4.58 -2.27
C VAL A 27 2.56 3.64 -2.92
N SER A 28 2.37 2.34 -2.72
CA SER A 28 3.20 1.31 -3.36
C SER A 28 2.41 0.59 -4.45
N ALA A 29 2.98 0.44 -5.65
CA ALA A 29 2.32 -0.23 -6.78
C ALA A 29 2.90 -1.63 -7.01
N ILE A 30 2.04 -2.64 -7.05
CA ILE A 30 2.44 -4.05 -7.19
C ILE A 30 1.61 -4.70 -8.30
N PRO A 31 2.24 -5.33 -9.31
CA PRO A 31 1.50 -6.02 -10.37
C PRO A 31 0.95 -7.38 -9.90
N ALA A 32 -0.35 -7.62 -10.13
CA ALA A 32 -1.05 -8.83 -9.72
C ALA A 32 -0.54 -10.10 -10.44
N ASP A 33 -0.10 -9.97 -11.68
CA ASP A 33 0.51 -11.03 -12.49
C ASP A 33 1.87 -11.47 -11.92
N LYS A 34 2.58 -10.58 -11.22
CA LYS A 34 3.89 -10.86 -10.62
C LYS A 34 3.82 -11.43 -9.21
N LEU A 35 2.67 -11.44 -8.55
CA LEU A 35 2.53 -12.04 -7.23
C LEU A 35 2.79 -13.57 -7.29
N PRO A 36 3.63 -14.12 -6.39
CA PRO A 36 3.92 -15.54 -6.37
C PRO A 36 2.64 -16.34 -6.16
N MET A 37 2.53 -17.48 -6.85
CA MET A 37 1.48 -18.44 -6.56
C MET A 37 1.84 -19.18 -5.26
N ILE A 38 0.83 -19.66 -4.53
CA ILE A 38 0.91 -20.30 -3.20
C ILE A 38 1.90 -21.50 -3.19
N ASN A 39 2.32 -21.98 -4.37
CA ASN A 39 3.09 -23.19 -4.58
C ASN A 39 4.44 -22.95 -5.30
N ALA A 40 4.83 -21.70 -5.54
CA ALA A 40 6.09 -21.42 -6.23
C ALA A 40 7.26 -21.56 -5.24
N ASN A 41 8.25 -22.39 -5.59
CA ASN A 41 9.53 -22.48 -4.89
C ASN A 41 10.06 -21.07 -4.59
N LYS A 42 10.43 -20.83 -3.34
CA LYS A 42 11.04 -19.57 -2.85
C LYS A 42 12.37 -19.36 -3.58
N ASN A 43 12.33 -18.81 -4.78
CA ASN A 43 13.53 -18.36 -5.47
C ASN A 43 13.90 -16.99 -4.88
N ASP A 44 15.13 -16.88 -4.36
CA ASP A 44 15.59 -15.83 -3.44
C ASP A 44 15.45 -14.38 -3.93
N GLU A 45 15.41 -14.14 -5.24
CA GLU A 45 15.32 -12.80 -5.85
C GLU A 45 13.97 -12.11 -5.57
N LYS A 46 12.85 -12.79 -5.81
CA LYS A 46 11.50 -12.19 -5.71
C LYS A 46 11.14 -11.89 -4.26
N ASN A 47 11.65 -12.71 -3.35
CA ASN A 47 11.54 -12.55 -1.92
C ASN A 47 12.24 -11.27 -1.43
N ASP A 48 13.34 -10.87 -2.08
CA ASP A 48 14.12 -9.69 -1.69
C ASP A 48 13.33 -8.38 -1.86
N VAL A 49 12.57 -8.24 -2.96
CA VAL A 49 11.74 -7.04 -3.19
C VAL A 49 10.62 -6.92 -2.16
N PHE A 50 9.87 -8.01 -1.89
CA PHE A 50 8.79 -7.99 -0.89
C PHE A 50 9.34 -7.74 0.53
N LYS A 51 10.51 -8.30 0.87
CA LYS A 51 11.21 -8.00 2.13
C LYS A 51 11.57 -6.51 2.25
N LYS A 52 12.13 -5.91 1.20
CA LYS A 52 12.45 -4.47 1.17
C LYS A 52 11.20 -3.60 1.31
N MET A 53 10.14 -3.90 0.56
CA MET A 53 8.88 -3.16 0.66
C MET A 53 8.27 -3.28 2.07
N ARG A 54 8.35 -4.46 2.70
CA ARG A 54 7.93 -4.66 4.08
C ARG A 54 8.78 -3.85 5.06
N ALA A 55 10.09 -3.78 4.86
CA ALA A 55 10.99 -2.98 5.71
C ALA A 55 10.67 -1.48 5.60
N ILE A 56 10.48 -0.97 4.37
CA ILE A 56 10.07 0.42 4.11
C ILE A 56 8.74 0.70 4.80
N ARG A 57 7.75 -0.17 4.61
CA ARG A 57 6.44 -0.09 5.27
C ARG A 57 6.56 -0.01 6.79
N LEU A 58 7.39 -0.84 7.41
CA LEU A 58 7.57 -0.80 8.87
C LEU A 58 8.21 0.51 9.32
N ALA A 59 9.22 1.01 8.61
CA ALA A 59 9.85 2.29 8.89
C ALA A 59 8.87 3.46 8.75
N ALA A 60 8.11 3.51 7.66
CA ALA A 60 7.10 4.54 7.43
C ALA A 60 5.95 4.47 8.46
N SER A 61 5.59 3.26 8.92
CA SER A 61 4.58 3.08 9.97
C SER A 61 5.06 3.57 11.32
N TYR A 62 6.35 3.38 11.64
CA TYR A 62 6.97 3.88 12.86
C TYR A 62 6.96 5.41 12.93
N ILE A 63 7.16 6.08 11.80
CA ILE A 63 7.03 7.54 11.69
C ILE A 63 5.58 8.00 11.47
N GLY A 64 4.58 7.11 11.55
CA GLY A 64 3.17 7.48 11.48
C GLY A 64 2.66 7.90 10.10
N ILE A 65 3.32 7.48 9.02
CA ILE A 65 2.86 7.70 7.64
C ILE A 65 1.84 6.60 7.27
N PRO A 66 0.61 6.95 6.91
CA PRO A 66 -0.36 6.00 6.38
C PRO A 66 0.10 5.42 5.03
N GLN A 67 0.00 4.11 4.87
CA GLN A 67 0.41 3.42 3.64
C GLN A 67 -0.78 2.77 2.93
N MET A 68 -0.67 2.71 1.60
CA MET A 68 -1.64 2.06 0.73
C MET A 68 -0.93 1.30 -0.38
N VAL A 69 -1.51 0.17 -0.79
CA VAL A 69 -0.98 -0.65 -1.89
C VAL A 69 -1.95 -0.60 -3.06
N ILE A 70 -1.44 -0.29 -4.24
CA ILE A 70 -2.17 -0.41 -5.50
C ILE A 70 -1.78 -1.72 -6.16
N LEU A 71 -2.75 -2.62 -6.26
CA LEU A 71 -2.61 -3.88 -6.97
C LEU A 71 -2.97 -3.67 -8.45
N THR A 72 -1.95 -3.48 -9.28
CA THR A 72 -2.09 -3.14 -10.71
C THR A 72 -2.18 -4.39 -11.60
N LYS A 73 -2.52 -4.21 -12.89
CA LYS A 73 -2.56 -5.26 -13.91
C LYS A 73 -3.52 -6.41 -13.56
N VAL A 74 -4.63 -6.07 -12.92
CA VAL A 74 -5.67 -7.04 -12.53
C VAL A 74 -6.39 -7.63 -13.73
N ASP A 75 -6.44 -6.90 -14.84
CA ASP A 75 -6.93 -7.33 -16.15
C ASP A 75 -6.03 -8.40 -16.78
N VAL A 76 -4.71 -8.23 -16.69
CA VAL A 76 -3.73 -9.21 -17.18
C VAL A 76 -3.77 -10.47 -16.33
N ALA A 77 -3.87 -10.32 -15.00
CA ALA A 77 -3.90 -11.43 -14.07
C ALA A 77 -5.21 -12.25 -14.17
N CYS A 78 -6.34 -11.64 -14.56
CA CYS A 78 -7.63 -12.30 -14.67
C CYS A 78 -8.35 -11.95 -16.00
N PRO A 79 -8.41 -12.89 -16.97
CA PRO A 79 -9.10 -12.67 -18.25
C PRO A 79 -10.58 -12.29 -18.11
N LEU A 80 -11.23 -12.73 -17.03
CA LEU A 80 -12.62 -12.39 -16.73
C LEU A 80 -12.82 -10.95 -16.28
N VAL A 81 -11.78 -10.33 -15.69
CA VAL A 81 -11.73 -8.91 -15.35
C VAL A 81 -11.42 -8.08 -16.59
N ARG A 82 -10.51 -8.55 -17.45
CA ARG A 82 -10.24 -7.90 -18.75
C ARG A 82 -11.49 -7.76 -19.62
N LYS A 83 -12.42 -8.73 -19.56
CA LYS A 83 -13.70 -8.66 -20.28
C LYS A 83 -14.70 -7.68 -19.65
N ASP A 84 -14.64 -7.47 -18.34
CA ASP A 84 -15.54 -6.57 -17.61
C ASP A 84 -14.89 -6.11 -16.29
N LEU A 85 -14.38 -4.88 -16.28
CA LEU A 85 -13.67 -4.29 -15.15
C LEU A 85 -14.56 -4.12 -13.92
N ARG A 86 -15.89 -4.12 -14.06
CA ARG A 86 -16.82 -4.10 -12.92
C ARG A 86 -16.70 -5.37 -12.07
N LYS A 87 -16.06 -6.43 -12.60
CA LYS A 87 -15.90 -7.71 -11.91
C LYS A 87 -14.62 -7.79 -11.07
N VAL A 88 -13.79 -6.74 -11.02
CA VAL A 88 -12.54 -6.71 -10.22
C VAL A 88 -12.78 -7.24 -8.80
N TYR A 89 -13.70 -6.63 -8.05
CA TYR A 89 -14.00 -7.06 -6.66
C TYR A 89 -14.88 -8.30 -6.58
N LEU A 90 -15.59 -8.67 -7.66
CA LEU A 90 -16.47 -9.83 -7.69
C LEU A 90 -15.72 -11.14 -7.95
N ARG A 91 -14.53 -11.09 -8.56
CA ARG A 91 -13.76 -12.29 -8.87
C ARG A 91 -12.98 -12.77 -7.66
N LYS A 92 -13.26 -14.02 -7.24
CA LYS A 92 -12.51 -14.74 -6.21
C LYS A 92 -11.00 -14.72 -6.45
N TYR A 93 -10.57 -14.79 -7.71
CA TYR A 93 -9.15 -14.74 -8.07
C TYR A 93 -8.47 -13.44 -7.63
N ILE A 94 -9.11 -12.28 -7.83
CA ILE A 94 -8.57 -10.99 -7.40
C ILE A 94 -8.51 -10.92 -5.87
N LYS A 95 -9.54 -11.41 -5.17
CA LYS A 95 -9.53 -11.50 -3.71
C LYS A 95 -8.34 -12.33 -3.19
N ILE A 96 -8.07 -13.49 -3.78
CA ILE A 96 -6.91 -14.33 -3.42
C ILE A 96 -5.59 -13.57 -3.65
N LYS A 97 -5.47 -12.81 -4.75
CA LYS A 97 -4.28 -11.99 -5.03
C LYS A 97 -4.10 -10.87 -4.00
N MET A 98 -5.18 -10.24 -3.56
CA MET A 98 -5.13 -9.25 -2.49
C MET A 98 -4.70 -9.89 -1.15
N GLU A 99 -5.21 -11.07 -0.81
CA GLU A 99 -4.81 -11.82 0.39
C GLU A 99 -3.32 -12.21 0.35
N GLN A 100 -2.82 -12.66 -0.81
CA GLN A 100 -1.40 -12.94 -1.01
C GLN A 100 -0.55 -11.68 -0.80
N CYS A 101 -0.92 -10.57 -1.43
CA CYS A 101 -0.23 -9.29 -1.28
C CYS A 101 -0.24 -8.80 0.18
N SER A 102 -1.37 -8.99 0.88
CA SER A 102 -1.52 -8.70 2.31
C SER A 102 -0.52 -9.50 3.14
N ASN A 103 -0.40 -10.81 2.89
CA ASN A 103 0.50 -11.69 3.64
C ASN A 103 1.99 -11.38 3.39
N GLU A 104 2.36 -11.09 2.15
CA GLU A 104 3.76 -10.78 1.79
C GLU A 104 4.23 -9.45 2.40
N LEU A 105 3.40 -8.42 2.35
CA LEU A 105 3.77 -7.08 2.83
C LEU A 105 3.43 -6.84 4.31
N GLY A 106 2.49 -7.62 4.86
CA GLY A 106 1.92 -7.39 6.18
C GLY A 106 1.05 -6.14 6.24
N VAL A 107 0.24 -5.89 5.20
CA VAL A 107 -0.76 -4.81 5.17
C VAL A 107 -2.17 -5.42 5.28
N PRO A 108 -3.14 -4.74 5.92
CA PRO A 108 -4.52 -5.18 5.89
C PRO A 108 -5.06 -5.19 4.45
N VAL A 109 -5.91 -6.17 4.11
CA VAL A 109 -6.55 -6.27 2.79
C VAL A 109 -7.34 -5.00 2.42
N GLY A 110 -7.92 -4.30 3.41
CA GLY A 110 -8.63 -3.04 3.20
C GLY A 110 -7.74 -1.87 2.74
N CYS A 111 -6.41 -2.00 2.86
CA CYS A 111 -5.44 -1.01 2.39
C CYS A 111 -4.89 -1.35 1.00
N ILE A 112 -5.43 -2.38 0.34
CA ILE A 112 -5.03 -2.80 -1.01
C ILE A 112 -6.16 -2.44 -1.97
N MET A 113 -5.85 -1.64 -3.00
CA MET A 113 -6.80 -1.33 -4.07
C MET A 113 -6.41 -2.00 -5.38
N PRO A 114 -7.20 -2.95 -5.88
CA PRO A 114 -7.05 -3.48 -7.22
C PRO A 114 -7.48 -2.44 -8.26
N VAL A 115 -6.56 -2.11 -9.19
CA VAL A 115 -6.74 -1.12 -10.26
C VAL A 115 -6.42 -1.74 -11.62
#